data_AF-A0A955GPT7-F1
#
_entry.id   AF-A0A955GPT7-F1
#
_cell.length_a   1.000
_cell.length_b   1.000
_cell.length_c   1.000
_cell.angle_alpha   90.00
_cell.angle_beta   90.00
_cell.angle_gamma   90.00
#
_symmetry.space_group_name_H-M   'P 1'
#
loop_
_entity.id
_entity.type
_entity.pdbx_description
1 polymer ?
#
loop_
_entity_poly.entity_id
_entity_poly.type
_entity_poly.pdbx_seq_one_letter_code
_entity_poly.pdbx_strand_id
1 'polypeptide(L)'
;MKQLPKKRWLLHGKKAFYYFATIVGVICAYYFNSSQIERAEETVRGISLGMYISFNLSMILSLILSFQAKNWNLILQFLAWVLGGIILICFVFLRVEDYSWLVMDTIILSCALSGLIFTIARSLTKHVNFFRDSATKGLNGIFLKSIPQFGLGILMIIQGSGEGLTFVAIFVGHVSILMRLIIVWSEKKNRERWVRRADEWNLISWAFVTLVWVIKEVL
;
A
#
# COMPACT_ATOMS: atom_id res chain seq x y z
N MET A 1 -7.16 -27.82 -40.87
CA MET A 1 -7.52 -26.90 -39.77
C MET A 1 -6.38 -25.93 -39.51
N LYS A 2 -6.54 -24.62 -39.78
CA LYS A 2 -5.51 -23.61 -39.48
C LYS A 2 -5.49 -23.38 -37.97
N GLN A 3 -4.41 -23.76 -37.29
CA GLN A 3 -4.22 -23.42 -35.88
C GLN A 3 -4.19 -21.88 -35.76
N LEU A 4 -5.22 -21.31 -35.14
CA LEU A 4 -5.21 -19.89 -34.78
C LEU A 4 -4.03 -19.64 -33.82
N PRO A 5 -3.30 -18.52 -33.98
CA PRO A 5 -2.09 -18.27 -33.22
C PRO A 5 -2.42 -18.05 -31.74
N LYS A 6 -2.16 -19.06 -30.90
CA LYS A 6 -2.33 -19.06 -29.42
C LYS A 6 -1.80 -17.79 -28.73
N LYS A 7 -0.82 -17.09 -29.33
CA LYS A 7 -0.26 -15.84 -28.79
C LYS A 7 -1.26 -14.67 -28.72
N ARG A 8 -2.24 -14.58 -29.63
CA ARG A 8 -3.16 -13.42 -29.67
C ARG A 8 -4.16 -13.43 -28.51
N TRP A 9 -4.69 -14.60 -28.14
CA TRP A 9 -5.61 -14.78 -27.01
C TRP A 9 -4.97 -14.47 -25.66
N LEU A 10 -3.71 -14.90 -25.45
CA LEU A 10 -2.96 -14.63 -24.23
C LEU A 10 -2.69 -13.13 -24.02
N LEU A 11 -2.53 -12.35 -25.10
CA LEU A 11 -2.35 -10.90 -25.03
C LEU A 11 -3.64 -10.16 -24.66
N HIS A 12 -4.79 -10.59 -25.19
CA HIS A 12 -6.09 -9.98 -24.88
C HIS A 12 -6.51 -10.30 -23.44
N GLY A 13 -6.31 -11.54 -22.99
CA GLY A 13 -6.59 -11.94 -21.60
C GLY A 13 -5.78 -11.13 -20.59
N LYS A 14 -4.48 -10.88 -20.86
CA LYS A 14 -3.64 -10.05 -20.00
C LYS A 14 -4.13 -8.60 -19.93
N LYS A 15 -4.48 -7.98 -21.07
CA LYS A 15 -5.01 -6.61 -21.08
C LYS A 15 -6.32 -6.49 -20.30
N ALA A 16 -7.27 -7.40 -20.56
CA ALA A 16 -8.54 -7.44 -19.85
C ALA A 16 -8.34 -7.59 -18.34
N PHE A 17 -7.43 -8.48 -17.92
CA PHE A 17 -7.07 -8.64 -16.51
C PHE A 17 -6.51 -7.35 -15.90
N TYR A 18 -5.62 -6.63 -16.57
CA TYR A 18 -5.09 -5.36 -16.04
C TYR A 18 -6.16 -4.27 -15.93
N TYR A 19 -7.08 -4.17 -16.89
CA TYR A 19 -8.21 -3.24 -16.79
C TYR A 19 -9.12 -3.60 -15.62
N PHE A 20 -9.47 -4.88 -15.49
CA PHE A 20 -10.26 -5.38 -14.37
C PHE A 20 -9.58 -5.07 -13.02
N ALA A 21 -8.30 -5.40 -12.88
CA ALA A 21 -7.53 -5.11 -11.66
C ALA A 21 -7.46 -3.61 -11.35
N THR A 22 -7.41 -2.75 -12.38
CA THR A 22 -7.44 -1.29 -12.21
C THR A 22 -8.79 -0.82 -11.70
N ILE A 23 -9.89 -1.27 -12.32
CA ILE A 23 -11.25 -0.92 -11.91
C ILE A 23 -11.47 -1.35 -10.45
N VAL A 24 -11.12 -2.60 -10.13
CA VAL A 24 -11.17 -3.11 -8.75
C VAL A 24 -10.31 -2.23 -7.83
N GLY A 25 -9.08 -1.92 -8.22
CA GLY A 25 -8.16 -1.11 -7.42
C GLY A 25 -8.67 0.32 -7.14
N VAL A 26 -9.35 0.95 -8.11
CA VAL A 26 -9.97 2.27 -7.96
C VAL A 26 -11.21 2.19 -7.07
N ILE A 27 -12.07 1.19 -7.26
CA ILE A 27 -13.25 0.96 -6.42
C ILE A 27 -12.81 0.70 -4.96
N CYS A 28 -11.82 -0.16 -4.75
CA CYS A 28 -11.24 -0.41 -3.44
C CYS A 28 -10.69 0.87 -2.80
N ALA A 29 -10.00 1.72 -3.57
CA ALA A 29 -9.49 3.00 -3.07
C ALA A 29 -10.63 3.90 -2.61
N TYR A 30 -11.69 4.01 -3.40
CA TYR A 30 -12.86 4.81 -3.05
C TYR A 30 -13.52 4.29 -1.76
N TYR A 31 -13.96 3.03 -1.74
CA TYR A 31 -14.65 2.46 -0.58
C TYR A 31 -13.80 2.51 0.68
N PHE A 32 -12.51 2.16 0.59
CA PHE A 32 -11.62 2.22 1.72
C PHE A 32 -11.53 3.66 2.26
N ASN A 33 -11.20 4.65 1.43
CA ASN A 33 -11.05 6.03 1.93
C ASN A 33 -12.39 6.62 2.43
N SER A 34 -13.51 6.36 1.76
CA SER A 34 -14.84 6.80 2.21
C SER A 34 -15.20 6.21 3.57
N SER A 35 -15.02 4.90 3.77
CA SER A 35 -15.27 4.25 5.08
C SER A 35 -14.42 4.84 6.20
N GLN A 36 -13.19 5.29 5.89
CA GLN A 36 -12.32 5.93 6.86
C GLN A 36 -12.74 7.37 7.16
N ILE A 37 -13.28 8.08 6.17
CA ILE A 37 -13.84 9.43 6.35
C ILE A 37 -15.13 9.34 7.19
N GLU A 38 -16.05 8.46 6.84
CA GLU A 38 -17.29 8.20 7.60
C GLU A 38 -16.96 7.81 9.05
N ARG A 39 -16.00 6.90 9.25
CA ARG A 39 -15.52 6.58 10.60
C ARG A 39 -14.93 7.82 11.28
N ALA A 40 -14.15 8.63 10.57
CA ALA A 40 -13.56 9.85 11.11
C ALA A 40 -14.60 10.94 11.42
N GLU A 41 -15.82 10.88 10.87
CA GLU A 41 -16.97 11.72 11.26
C GLU A 41 -17.55 11.31 12.61
N GLU A 42 -17.49 10.03 12.96
CA GLU A 42 -17.93 9.54 14.28
C GLU A 42 -16.83 9.68 15.34
N THR A 43 -15.62 9.20 15.02
CA THR A 43 -14.50 9.19 15.94
C THR A 43 -13.16 9.12 15.23
N VAL A 44 -12.19 9.90 15.70
CA VAL A 44 -10.80 9.83 15.25
C VAL A 44 -9.95 8.85 16.06
N ARG A 45 -10.54 8.14 17.03
CA ARG A 45 -9.84 7.13 17.83
C ARG A 45 -9.45 5.92 16.99
N GLY A 46 -8.18 5.52 17.10
CA GLY A 46 -7.60 4.44 16.31
C GLY A 46 -7.18 4.83 14.89
N ILE A 47 -7.33 6.10 14.51
CA ILE A 47 -6.73 6.65 13.29
C ILE A 47 -5.29 7.05 13.62
N SER A 48 -4.33 6.63 12.79
CA SER A 48 -2.92 7.05 12.88
C SER A 48 -2.57 7.90 11.66
N LEU A 49 -2.45 9.22 11.84
CA LEU A 49 -2.01 10.11 10.76
C LEU A 49 -0.62 9.75 10.27
N GLY A 50 0.28 9.32 11.16
CA GLY A 50 1.63 8.92 10.78
C GLY A 50 1.65 7.73 9.82
N MET A 51 0.74 6.76 10.04
CA MET A 51 0.52 5.65 9.13
C MET A 51 -0.04 6.11 7.79
N TYR A 52 -1.09 6.94 7.80
CA TYR A 52 -1.70 7.45 6.57
C TYR A 52 -0.71 8.24 5.72
N ILE A 53 0.06 9.14 6.33
CA ILE A 53 1.10 9.91 5.63
C ILE A 53 2.15 8.97 5.01
N SER A 54 2.64 7.99 5.78
CA SER A 54 3.65 7.03 5.29
C SER A 54 3.12 6.20 4.12
N PHE A 55 1.89 5.70 4.25
CA PHE A 55 1.21 4.97 3.19
C PHE A 55 1.02 5.83 1.94
N ASN A 56 0.63 7.09 2.11
CA ASN A 56 0.44 8.03 0.99
C ASN A 56 1.75 8.34 0.27
N LEU A 57 2.85 8.54 1.01
CA LEU A 57 4.19 8.66 0.42
C LEU A 57 4.56 7.44 -0.43
N SER A 58 4.23 6.23 0.04
CA SER A 58 4.44 5.00 -0.75
C SER A 58 3.63 4.98 -2.06
N MET A 59 2.41 5.54 -2.03
CA MET A 59 1.54 5.63 -3.20
C MET A 59 2.02 6.70 -4.18
N ILE A 60 2.52 7.84 -3.70
CA ILE A 60 3.16 8.86 -4.52
C ILE A 60 4.38 8.29 -5.25
N LEU A 61 5.26 7.54 -4.57
CA LEU A 61 6.39 6.88 -5.23
C LEU A 61 5.92 5.88 -6.31
N SER A 62 4.85 5.14 -6.02
CA SER A 62 4.26 4.18 -6.97
C SER A 62 3.62 4.88 -8.18
N LEU A 63 3.01 6.04 -7.96
CA LEU A 63 2.45 6.91 -9.00
C LEU A 63 3.55 7.46 -9.91
N ILE A 64 4.64 7.99 -9.34
CA ILE A 64 5.82 8.46 -10.10
C ILE A 64 6.37 7.34 -10.98
N LEU A 65 6.55 6.14 -10.42
CA LEU A 65 7.01 4.97 -11.17
C LEU A 65 6.07 4.60 -12.32
N SER A 66 4.76 4.74 -12.10
CA SER A 66 3.74 4.42 -13.10
C SER A 66 3.73 5.43 -14.25
N PHE A 67 3.95 6.72 -13.96
CA PHE A 67 4.19 7.76 -14.97
C PHE A 67 5.44 7.48 -15.79
N GLN A 68 6.56 7.15 -15.15
CA GLN A 68 7.81 6.81 -15.85
C GLN A 68 7.64 5.58 -16.75
N ALA A 69 6.84 4.60 -16.33
CA ALA A 69 6.52 3.41 -17.11
C ALA A 69 5.43 3.63 -18.18
N LYS A 70 4.81 4.82 -18.23
CA LYS A 70 3.65 5.14 -19.08
C LYS A 70 2.51 4.13 -18.94
N ASN A 71 2.29 3.62 -17.72
CA ASN A 71 1.27 2.62 -17.43
C ASN A 71 0.00 3.29 -16.87
N TRP A 72 -0.90 3.71 -17.76
CA TRP A 72 -2.13 4.43 -17.42
C TRP A 72 -3.03 3.72 -16.40
N ASN A 73 -3.09 2.40 -16.47
CA ASN A 73 -3.86 1.57 -15.55
C ASN A 73 -3.37 1.77 -14.10
N LEU A 74 -2.05 1.67 -13.89
CA LEU A 74 -1.47 1.89 -12.56
C LEU A 74 -1.51 3.37 -12.15
N ILE A 75 -1.37 4.31 -13.09
CA ILE A 75 -1.49 5.74 -12.83
C ILE A 75 -2.87 6.05 -12.23
N LEU A 76 -3.95 5.60 -12.86
CA LEU A 76 -5.31 5.83 -12.38
C LEU A 76 -5.53 5.23 -10.99
N GLN A 77 -5.08 3.99 -10.79
CA GLN A 77 -5.19 3.32 -9.50
C GLN A 77 -4.45 4.10 -8.40
N PHE A 78 -3.16 4.42 -8.59
CA PHE A 78 -2.39 5.11 -7.56
C PHE A 78 -2.83 6.57 -7.37
N LEU A 79 -3.32 7.24 -8.42
CA LEU A 79 -3.89 8.57 -8.30
C LEU A 79 -5.14 8.56 -7.39
N ALA A 80 -6.03 7.58 -7.56
CA ALA A 80 -7.20 7.42 -6.69
C ALA A 80 -6.80 7.22 -5.21
N TRP A 81 -5.81 6.37 -4.96
CA TRP A 81 -5.28 6.16 -3.61
C TRP A 81 -4.62 7.41 -3.01
N VAL A 82 -3.84 8.15 -3.80
CA VAL A 82 -3.17 9.38 -3.35
C VAL A 82 -4.20 10.45 -3.00
N LEU A 83 -5.15 10.71 -3.90
CA LEU A 83 -6.18 11.73 -3.68
C LEU A 83 -7.07 11.38 -2.48
N GLY A 84 -7.57 10.14 -2.40
CA GLY A 84 -8.39 9.70 -1.27
C GLY A 84 -7.65 9.82 0.06
N GLY A 85 -6.38 9.41 0.11
CA GLY A 85 -5.58 9.52 1.31
C GLY A 85 -5.26 10.98 1.69
N ILE A 86 -5.05 11.88 0.72
CA ILE A 86 -4.84 13.31 1.01
C ILE A 86 -6.11 13.91 1.60
N ILE A 87 -7.27 13.63 1.01
CA ILE A 87 -8.56 14.10 1.51
C ILE A 87 -8.78 13.63 2.95
N LEU A 88 -8.55 12.34 3.23
CA LEU A 88 -8.67 11.78 4.58
C LEU A 88 -7.70 12.44 5.57
N ILE A 89 -6.44 12.65 5.19
CA ILE A 89 -5.45 13.34 6.03
C ILE A 89 -5.94 14.76 6.36
N CYS A 90 -6.36 15.53 5.35
CA CYS A 90 -6.90 16.87 5.53
C CYS A 90 -8.15 16.87 6.42
N PHE A 91 -9.05 15.91 6.25
CA PHE A 91 -10.27 15.79 7.03
C PHE A 91 -9.97 15.54 8.52
N VAL A 92 -9.09 14.59 8.83
CA VAL A 92 -8.66 14.31 10.21
C VAL A 92 -7.92 15.52 10.80
N PHE A 93 -7.11 16.22 10.00
CA PHE A 93 -6.48 17.48 10.42
C PHE A 93 -7.47 18.62 10.67
N LEU A 94 -8.66 18.63 10.07
CA LEU A 94 -9.67 19.65 10.39
C LEU A 94 -10.38 19.36 11.72
N ARG A 95 -10.30 18.11 12.21
CA ARG A 95 -10.81 17.68 13.52
C ARG A 95 -9.75 17.74 14.63
N VAL A 96 -8.88 18.76 14.62
CA VAL A 96 -7.77 18.90 15.60
C VAL A 96 -8.25 18.85 17.05
N GLU A 97 -9.45 19.36 17.33
CA GLU A 97 -10.01 19.37 18.69
C GLU A 97 -10.24 17.95 19.24
N ASP A 98 -10.53 16.99 18.36
CA ASP A 98 -10.76 15.58 18.72
C ASP A 98 -9.51 14.71 18.50
N TYR A 99 -8.58 15.14 17.65
CA TYR A 99 -7.39 14.39 17.29
C TYR A 99 -6.15 14.85 18.06
N SER A 100 -5.66 13.99 18.96
CA SER A 100 -4.33 14.13 19.54
C SER A 100 -3.29 13.39 18.70
N TRP A 101 -2.25 14.07 18.26
CA TRP A 101 -1.09 13.43 17.63
C TRP A 101 -0.47 12.39 18.58
N LEU A 102 -0.39 11.13 18.12
CA LEU A 102 0.05 10.03 18.96
C LEU A 102 1.57 9.93 18.96
N VAL A 103 2.16 9.52 20.09
CA VAL A 103 3.60 9.17 20.15
C VAL A 103 3.94 8.13 19.08
N MET A 104 3.03 7.19 18.82
CA MET A 104 3.18 6.19 17.77
C MET A 104 3.23 6.81 16.37
N ASP A 105 2.51 7.89 16.08
CA ASP A 105 2.59 8.59 14.79
C ASP A 105 4.00 9.13 14.56
N THR A 106 4.60 9.73 15.59
CA THR A 106 5.98 10.22 15.55
C THR A 106 6.97 9.09 15.29
N ILE A 107 6.81 7.95 15.96
CA ILE A 107 7.67 6.77 15.78
C ILE A 107 7.54 6.25 14.34
N ILE A 108 6.32 6.03 13.86
CA ILE A 108 6.05 5.55 12.51
C ILE A 108 6.66 6.48 11.47
N LEU A 109 6.40 7.78 11.56
CA LEU A 109 6.92 8.74 10.59
C LEU A 109 8.44 8.87 10.64
N SER A 110 9.02 8.84 11.84
CA SER A 110 10.47 8.89 12.00
C SER A 110 11.14 7.67 11.38
N CYS A 111 10.58 6.47 11.57
CA CYS A 111 11.04 5.25 10.90
C CYS A 111 10.86 5.30 9.38
N ALA A 112 9.70 5.79 8.90
CA ALA A 112 9.41 5.92 7.48
C ALA A 112 10.36 6.91 6.78
N LEU A 113 10.56 8.10 7.34
CA LEU A 113 11.41 9.14 6.81
C LEU A 113 12.90 8.78 6.90
N SER A 114 13.37 8.27 8.04
CA SER A 114 14.76 7.81 8.17
C SER A 114 15.07 6.67 7.21
N GLY A 115 14.13 5.74 7.02
CA GLY A 115 14.21 4.67 6.04
C GLY A 115 14.26 5.16 4.59
N LEU A 116 13.44 6.15 4.25
CA LEU A 116 13.45 6.78 2.93
C LEU A 116 14.80 7.50 2.68
N ILE A 117 15.28 8.28 3.64
CA ILE A 117 16.58 8.96 3.59
C ILE A 117 17.71 7.93 3.42
N PHE A 118 17.71 6.88 4.24
CA PHE A 118 18.67 5.78 4.14
C PHE A 118 18.65 5.13 2.75
N THR A 119 17.46 4.90 2.21
CA THR A 119 17.31 4.26 0.89
C THR A 119 17.81 5.18 -0.23
N ILE A 120 17.54 6.49 -0.15
CA ILE A 120 18.09 7.49 -1.06
C ILE A 120 19.62 7.52 -0.97
N ALA A 121 20.19 7.65 0.24
CA ALA A 121 21.63 7.67 0.46
C ALA A 121 22.31 6.39 -0.06
N ARG A 122 21.72 5.22 0.18
CA ARG A 122 22.18 3.94 -0.37
C ARG A 122 22.17 3.95 -1.90
N SER A 123 21.12 4.49 -2.52
CA SER A 123 21.03 4.55 -3.98
C SER A 123 22.13 5.43 -4.60
N LEU A 124 22.41 6.57 -3.97
CA LEU A 124 23.47 7.50 -4.37
C LEU A 124 24.86 6.87 -4.20
N THR A 125 25.15 6.31 -3.03
CA THR A 125 26.46 5.69 -2.72
C THR A 125 26.77 4.44 -3.54
N LYS A 126 25.74 3.67 -3.94
CA LYS A 126 25.90 2.50 -4.81
C LYS A 126 25.75 2.83 -6.30
N HIS A 127 25.55 4.10 -6.65
CA HIS A 127 25.29 4.55 -8.03
C HIS A 127 24.20 3.75 -8.75
N VAL A 128 23.14 3.39 -8.02
CA VAL A 128 21.99 2.67 -8.57
C VAL A 128 20.81 3.61 -8.76
N ASN A 129 20.02 3.39 -9.81
CA ASN A 129 18.82 4.18 -10.04
C ASN A 129 17.78 3.87 -8.95
N PHE A 130 17.46 4.88 -8.12
CA PHE A 130 16.51 4.79 -7.01
C PHE A 130 15.17 4.16 -7.43
N PHE A 131 14.64 4.56 -8.59
CA PHE A 131 13.34 4.10 -9.08
C PHE A 131 13.38 2.70 -9.73
N ARG A 132 14.54 2.21 -10.16
CA ARG A 132 14.65 0.93 -10.88
C ARG A 132 15.25 -0.20 -10.03
N ASP A 133 16.12 0.10 -9.08
CA ASP A 133 16.77 -0.93 -8.25
C ASP A 133 15.76 -1.69 -7.39
N SER A 134 15.77 -3.02 -7.53
CA SER A 134 14.83 -3.88 -6.80
C SER A 134 15.05 -3.86 -5.29
N ALA A 135 16.29 -3.70 -4.83
CA ALA A 135 16.55 -3.60 -3.39
C ALA A 135 16.06 -2.26 -2.82
N THR A 136 16.22 -1.15 -3.55
CA THR A 136 15.61 0.13 -3.20
C THR A 136 14.08 0.03 -3.12
N LYS A 137 13.42 -0.61 -4.08
CA LYS A 137 11.96 -0.85 -4.03
C LYS A 137 11.55 -1.69 -2.82
N GLY A 138 12.33 -2.72 -2.49
CA GLY A 138 12.15 -3.53 -1.28
C GLY A 138 12.23 -2.70 -0.02
N LEU A 139 13.31 -1.92 0.15
CA LEU A 139 13.52 -1.04 1.30
C LEU A 139 12.43 0.02 1.46
N ASN A 140 12.07 0.73 0.38
CA ASN A 140 10.99 1.72 0.40
C ASN A 140 9.66 1.08 0.84
N GLY A 141 9.35 -0.14 0.37
CA GLY A 141 8.16 -0.85 0.81
C GLY A 141 8.22 -1.35 2.25
N ILE A 142 9.41 -1.60 2.80
CA ILE A 142 9.56 -1.89 4.23
C ILE A 142 9.27 -0.62 5.05
N PHE A 143 9.95 0.48 4.74
CA PHE A 143 9.87 1.69 5.56
C PHE A 143 8.55 2.47 5.40
N LEU A 144 8.00 2.55 4.19
CA LEU A 144 6.80 3.35 3.91
C LEU A 144 5.48 2.58 4.00
N LYS A 145 5.53 1.24 4.04
CA LYS A 145 4.32 0.41 4.18
C LYS A 145 4.40 -0.52 5.36
N SER A 146 5.47 -1.32 5.42
CA SER A 146 5.53 -2.45 6.35
C SER A 146 5.60 -2.02 7.81
N ILE A 147 6.55 -1.14 8.14
CA ILE A 147 6.70 -0.60 9.49
C ILE A 147 5.45 0.19 9.92
N PRO A 148 4.90 1.11 9.11
CA PRO A 148 3.65 1.80 9.43
C PRO A 148 2.48 0.86 9.71
N GLN A 149 2.30 -0.19 8.89
CA GLN A 149 1.20 -1.14 9.06
C GLN A 149 1.39 -2.02 10.31
N PHE A 150 2.64 -2.36 10.65
CA PHE A 150 2.96 -3.06 11.89
C PHE A 150 2.69 -2.18 13.12
N GLY A 151 3.09 -0.90 13.06
CA GLY A 151 2.78 0.09 14.10
C GLY A 151 1.28 0.27 14.31
N LEU A 152 0.48 0.28 13.23
CA LEU A 152 -0.98 0.30 13.31
C LEU A 152 -1.53 -0.94 14.02
N GLY A 153 -1.02 -2.14 13.68
CA GLY A 153 -1.42 -3.38 14.35
C GLY A 153 -1.16 -3.33 15.87
N ILE A 154 0.00 -2.82 16.28
CA ILE A 154 0.32 -2.60 17.70
C ILE A 154 -0.66 -1.61 18.33
N LEU A 155 -0.91 -0.47 17.67
CA LEU A 155 -1.80 0.57 18.18
C LEU A 155 -3.21 0.02 18.46
N MET A 156 -3.72 -0.81 17.54
CA MET A 156 -5.02 -1.45 17.66
C MET A 156 -5.10 -2.41 18.85
N ILE A 157 -4.05 -3.21 19.08
CA ILE A 157 -3.96 -4.10 20.24
C ILE A 157 -3.97 -3.29 21.55
N ILE A 158 -3.17 -2.23 21.61
CA ILE A 158 -3.02 -1.41 22.83
C ILE A 158 -4.31 -0.65 23.14
N GLN A 159 -4.98 -0.11 22.12
CA GLN A 159 -6.19 0.69 22.29
C GLN A 159 -7.45 -0.17 22.45
N GLY A 160 -7.34 -1.51 22.41
CA GLY A 160 -8.49 -2.40 22.38
C GLY A 160 -9.39 -2.18 21.15
N SER A 161 -8.87 -1.53 20.11
CA SER A 161 -9.61 -1.12 18.93
C SER A 161 -9.32 -2.09 17.79
N GLY A 162 -10.16 -3.09 17.61
CA GLY A 162 -9.95 -4.09 16.57
C GLY A 162 -10.57 -5.44 16.88
N GLU A 163 -11.90 -5.50 16.93
CA GLU A 163 -12.59 -6.77 17.15
C GLU A 163 -12.80 -7.55 15.83
N GLY A 164 -12.69 -8.87 15.93
CA GLY A 164 -13.07 -9.82 14.89
C GLY A 164 -12.19 -9.78 13.63
N LEU A 165 -12.85 -9.79 12.47
CA LEU A 165 -12.21 -9.96 11.16
C LEU A 165 -11.29 -8.80 10.76
N THR A 166 -11.42 -7.62 11.37
CA THR A 166 -10.58 -6.45 11.07
C THR A 166 -9.11 -6.69 11.44
N PHE A 167 -8.85 -7.37 12.57
CA PHE A 167 -7.49 -7.72 12.98
C PHE A 167 -6.87 -8.76 12.03
N VAL A 168 -7.65 -9.76 11.62
CA VAL A 168 -7.23 -10.79 10.65
C VAL A 168 -6.93 -10.17 9.29
N ALA A 169 -7.77 -9.26 8.81
CA ALA A 169 -7.55 -8.55 7.54
C ALA A 169 -6.21 -7.79 7.56
N ILE A 170 -5.95 -7.06 8.65
CA ILE A 170 -4.67 -6.33 8.82
C ILE A 170 -3.49 -7.30 8.84
N PHE A 171 -3.60 -8.42 9.54
CA PHE A 171 -2.54 -9.44 9.62
C PHE A 171 -2.29 -10.13 8.26
N VAL A 172 -3.34 -10.42 7.49
CA VAL A 172 -3.21 -10.94 6.11
C VAL A 172 -2.49 -9.94 5.21
N GLY A 173 -2.73 -8.64 5.41
CA GLY A 173 -1.94 -7.57 4.79
C GLY A 173 -0.43 -7.66 5.08
N HIS A 174 -0.03 -8.19 6.24
CA HIS A 174 1.38 -8.39 6.61
C HIS A 174 2.07 -9.56 5.92
N VAL A 175 1.33 -10.48 5.28
CA VAL A 175 1.97 -11.49 4.41
C VAL A 175 2.70 -10.81 3.25
N SER A 176 2.11 -9.74 2.69
CA SER A 176 2.77 -8.93 1.65
C SER A 176 4.04 -8.23 2.16
N ILE A 177 4.08 -7.91 3.46
CA ILE A 177 5.20 -7.27 4.16
C ILE A 177 6.38 -8.24 4.28
N LEU A 178 6.14 -9.48 4.72
CA LEU A 178 7.18 -10.50 4.85
C LEU A 178 7.85 -10.79 3.50
N MET A 179 7.07 -10.75 2.41
CA MET A 179 7.60 -10.90 1.05
C MET A 179 8.56 -9.77 0.65
N ARG A 180 8.45 -8.57 1.23
CA ARG A 180 9.38 -7.46 0.96
C ARG A 180 10.73 -7.64 1.63
N LEU A 181 10.78 -8.28 2.80
CA LEU A 181 12.04 -8.67 3.45
C LEU A 181 12.82 -9.67 2.58
N ILE A 182 12.11 -10.62 1.96
CA ILE A 182 12.72 -11.59 1.04
C ILE A 182 13.41 -10.87 -0.13
N ILE A 183 12.87 -9.76 -0.65
CA ILE A 183 13.51 -9.00 -1.74
C ILE A 183 14.89 -8.48 -1.33
N VAL A 184 15.02 -7.99 -0.09
CA VAL A 184 16.26 -7.41 0.41
C VAL A 184 17.33 -8.49 0.60
N TRP A 185 16.96 -9.64 1.17
CA TRP A 185 17.87 -10.76 1.41
C TRP A 185 18.12 -11.66 0.19
N SER A 186 17.29 -11.56 -0.85
CA SER A 186 17.47 -12.34 -2.07
C SER A 186 18.70 -11.92 -2.86
N GLU A 187 19.34 -12.92 -3.49
CA GLU A 187 20.36 -12.71 -4.51
C GLU A 187 19.86 -11.78 -5.63
N LYS A 188 20.75 -10.92 -6.15
CA LYS A 188 20.41 -9.88 -7.14
C LYS A 188 19.59 -10.41 -8.32
N LYS A 189 19.95 -11.59 -8.86
CA LYS A 189 19.26 -12.24 -9.98
C LYS A 189 17.81 -12.65 -9.69
N ASN A 190 17.46 -12.83 -8.42
CA ASN A 190 16.13 -13.27 -7.99
C ASN A 190 15.25 -12.11 -7.52
N ARG A 191 15.82 -10.92 -7.29
CA ARG A 191 15.08 -9.80 -6.68
C ARG A 191 13.86 -9.36 -7.48
N GLU A 192 13.97 -9.26 -8.80
CA GLU A 192 12.83 -8.86 -9.66
C GLU A 192 11.67 -9.85 -9.58
N ARG A 193 11.98 -11.16 -9.51
CA ARG A 193 10.96 -12.21 -9.33
C ARG A 193 10.23 -12.03 -8.00
N TRP A 194 10.96 -11.72 -6.93
CA TRP A 194 10.38 -11.50 -5.61
C TRP A 194 9.62 -10.19 -5.50
N VAL A 195 10.06 -9.11 -6.17
CA VAL A 195 9.28 -7.86 -6.30
C VAL A 195 7.92 -8.16 -6.91
N ARG A 196 7.91 -8.86 -8.05
CA ARG A 196 6.66 -9.23 -8.73
C ARG A 196 5.75 -10.10 -7.84
N ARG A 197 6.31 -11.11 -7.16
CA ARG A 197 5.54 -11.94 -6.22
C ARG A 197 4.98 -11.13 -5.06
N ALA A 198 5.75 -10.20 -4.50
CA ALA A 198 5.29 -9.34 -3.42
C ALA A 198 4.13 -8.44 -3.87
N ASP A 199 4.16 -7.92 -5.11
CA ASP A 199 3.06 -7.14 -5.67
C ASP A 199 1.81 -7.99 -5.92
N GLU A 200 1.96 -9.22 -6.42
CA GLU A 200 0.87 -10.20 -6.59
C GLU A 200 0.22 -10.54 -5.24
N TRP A 201 1.03 -10.86 -4.22
CA TRP A 201 0.54 -11.12 -2.86
C TRP A 201 -0.10 -9.91 -2.21
N ASN A 202 0.42 -8.71 -2.45
CA ASN A 202 -0.19 -7.47 -1.99
C ASN A 202 -1.58 -7.28 -2.61
N LEU A 203 -1.73 -7.51 -3.92
CA LEU A 203 -3.05 -7.43 -4.56
C LEU A 203 -4.04 -8.43 -3.94
N ILE A 204 -3.61 -9.68 -3.74
CA ILE A 204 -4.44 -10.73 -3.12
C ILE A 204 -4.83 -10.34 -1.69
N SER A 205 -3.88 -9.85 -0.88
CA SER A 205 -4.17 -9.43 0.49
C SER A 205 -5.16 -8.27 0.52
N TRP A 206 -5.03 -7.29 -0.38
CA TRP A 206 -5.98 -6.18 -0.46
C TRP A 206 -7.36 -6.63 -0.91
N ALA A 207 -7.47 -7.52 -1.90
CA ALA A 207 -8.75 -8.08 -2.31
C ALA A 207 -9.43 -8.83 -1.15
N PHE A 208 -8.67 -9.62 -0.39
CA PHE A 208 -9.18 -10.31 0.80
C PHE A 208 -9.63 -9.33 1.89
N VAL A 209 -8.82 -8.31 2.18
CA VAL A 209 -9.15 -7.24 3.15
C VAL A 209 -10.44 -6.52 2.74
N THR A 210 -10.57 -6.14 1.46
CA THR A 210 -11.79 -5.49 0.95
C THR A 210 -13.00 -6.40 1.08
N LEU A 211 -12.89 -7.69 0.74
CA LEU A 211 -14.00 -8.64 0.89
C LEU A 211 -14.46 -8.75 2.34
N VAL A 212 -13.51 -8.87 3.28
CA VAL A 212 -13.81 -8.88 4.71
C VAL A 212 -14.53 -7.61 5.15
N TRP A 213 -14.10 -6.46 4.64
CA TRP A 213 -14.69 -5.17 4.98
C TRP A 213 -16.13 -5.04 4.48
N VAL A 214 -16.37 -5.40 3.21
CA VAL A 214 -17.71 -5.36 2.60
C VAL A 214 -18.64 -6.32 3.35
N ILE A 215 -18.18 -7.51 3.72
CA ILE A 215 -18.99 -8.46 4.49
C ILE A 215 -19.34 -7.88 5.86
N LYS A 216 -18.41 -7.20 6.54
CA LYS A 216 -18.65 -6.58 7.84
C LYS A 216 -19.63 -5.40 7.78
N GLU A 217 -19.63 -4.62 6.71
CA GLU A 217 -20.58 -3.51 6.54
C GLU A 217 -21.99 -4.00 6.16
N VAL A 218 -22.10 -5.19 5.58
CA VAL A 218 -23.38 -5.81 5.18
C VAL A 218 -24.04 -6.61 6.32
N LEU A 219 -23.27 -7.04 7.32
CA LEU A 219 -23.72 -7.85 8.47
C LEU A 219 -23.89 -7.00 9.73
#